data_AF-A0A952UVS8-F1
#
_entry.id   AF-A0A952UVS8-F1
#
_cell.length_a   1.000
_cell.length_b   1.000
_cell.length_c   1.000
_cell.angle_alpha   90.00
_cell.angle_beta   90.00
_cell.angle_gamma   90.00
#
_symmetry.space_group_name_H-M   'P 1'
#
loop_
_entity.id
_entity.type
_entity.pdbx_description
1 polymer ?
#
loop_
_entity_poly.entity_id
_entity_poly.type
_entity_poly.pdbx_seq_one_letter_code
_entity_poly.pdbx_strand_id
1 'polypeptide(L)'
;MAMSTATWVLIWVGATSPTASEQRALQDYAETRMIRLVEPAKPQPPPAPSEQAVERVERALSEARVLSSSLEHAAAQEELTRAKELLLETPGLPQAPWLMAECLRLKALIHARSADSAGTARALWREAALLDGGRSLAVGEVIEDASDDLAAPERPTRRVTLDYDGPDQVFVNGRLARRPYRVEAGDGPVHVRIASGGQERWASWLTVPQGVKRLALPNPHSPCEEGVFDSARKHPDRRGVAAGVGCPRWVLARSAPGPAVSPQAGAKAGAEPSSSVQLRSCEGSWCGGWVRWRASSRRLFVPSAEPLVAQEWPTWATYVLIGVGIVATTSFTLWQAGAFDAPAPGRRGWVYQPPTTASF
;
A
#
# COMPACT_ATOMS: atom_id res chain seq x y z
N MET A 1 22.54 18.09 -5.34
CA MET A 1 21.24 17.48 -4.99
C MET A 1 20.90 16.45 -6.05
N ALA A 2 20.79 15.17 -5.70
CA ALA A 2 20.31 14.15 -6.63
C ALA A 2 18.78 14.28 -6.72
N MET A 3 18.23 14.55 -7.91
CA MET A 3 16.78 14.50 -8.09
C MET A 3 16.33 13.04 -7.98
N SER A 4 15.41 12.75 -7.06
CA SER A 4 14.85 11.41 -6.90
C SER A 4 13.90 11.12 -8.06
N THR A 5 14.31 10.24 -8.98
CA THR A 5 13.48 9.77 -10.10
C THR A 5 12.40 8.83 -9.57
N ALA A 6 11.13 9.09 -9.88
CA ALA A 6 10.04 8.22 -9.44
C ALA A 6 10.03 6.89 -10.23
N THR A 7 9.86 5.75 -9.55
CA THR A 7 9.77 4.43 -10.18
C THR A 7 8.32 4.09 -10.54
N TRP A 8 8.09 3.64 -11.78
CA TRP A 8 6.79 3.25 -12.33
C TRP A 8 6.88 1.86 -12.93
N VAL A 9 5.86 1.04 -12.73
CA VAL A 9 5.81 -0.31 -13.32
C VAL A 9 5.35 -0.22 -14.78
N LEU A 10 6.15 -0.74 -15.70
CA LEU A 10 5.82 -0.85 -17.12
C LEU A 10 5.11 -2.18 -17.40
N ILE A 11 3.97 -2.11 -18.04
CA ILE A 11 3.18 -3.27 -18.45
C ILE A 11 3.10 -3.27 -19.97
N TRP A 12 3.76 -4.23 -20.61
CA TRP A 12 3.70 -4.39 -22.07
C TRP A 12 2.52 -5.27 -22.50
N VAL A 13 1.67 -4.75 -23.36
CA VAL A 13 0.49 -5.40 -23.91
C VAL A 13 0.77 -5.75 -25.36
N GLY A 14 1.48 -6.85 -25.56
CA GLY A 14 1.81 -7.44 -26.86
C GLY A 14 2.01 -8.95 -26.74
N ALA A 15 1.82 -9.68 -27.84
CA ALA A 15 2.08 -11.12 -27.88
C ALA A 15 3.59 -11.43 -27.82
N THR A 16 4.41 -10.47 -28.25
CA THR A 16 5.88 -10.52 -28.24
C THR A 16 6.43 -9.42 -27.35
N SER A 17 7.67 -9.56 -26.89
CA SER A 17 8.41 -8.48 -26.23
C SER A 17 8.49 -7.23 -27.14
N PRO A 18 8.67 -6.02 -26.56
CA PRO A 18 8.85 -4.81 -27.34
C PRO A 18 10.05 -4.94 -28.28
N THR A 19 9.87 -4.49 -29.51
CA THR A 19 10.98 -4.33 -30.47
C THR A 19 11.97 -3.27 -29.99
N ALA A 20 13.19 -3.25 -30.54
CA ALA A 20 14.21 -2.28 -30.13
C ALA A 20 13.77 -0.81 -30.32
N SER A 21 13.00 -0.52 -31.37
CA SER A 21 12.48 0.82 -31.64
C SER A 21 11.34 1.21 -30.69
N GLU A 22 10.52 0.26 -30.25
CA GLU A 22 9.50 0.49 -29.21
C GLU A 22 10.15 0.67 -27.84
N GLN A 23 11.19 -0.09 -27.53
CA GLN A 23 11.97 0.07 -26.30
C GLN A 23 12.62 1.46 -26.23
N ARG A 24 13.16 1.97 -27.35
CA ARG A 24 13.63 3.36 -27.45
C ARG A 24 12.52 4.37 -27.19
N ALA A 25 11.31 4.15 -27.71
CA ALA A 25 10.17 5.04 -27.47
C ALA A 25 9.71 5.02 -26.00
N LEU A 26 9.75 3.85 -25.34
CA LEU A 26 9.45 3.71 -23.91
C LEU A 26 10.49 4.43 -23.04
N GLN A 27 11.77 4.31 -23.40
CA GLN A 27 12.85 4.99 -22.71
C GLN A 27 12.76 6.51 -22.89
N ASP A 28 12.52 7.00 -24.10
CA ASP A 28 12.32 8.43 -24.40
C ASP A 28 11.11 9.01 -23.63
N TYR A 29 10.02 8.25 -23.51
CA TYR A 29 8.88 8.61 -22.66
C TYR A 29 9.27 8.70 -21.18
N ALA A 30 10.01 7.71 -20.66
CA ALA A 30 10.44 7.66 -19.28
C ALA A 30 11.37 8.84 -18.92
N GLU A 31 12.35 9.12 -19.79
CA GLU A 31 13.27 10.26 -19.67
C GLU A 31 12.51 11.59 -19.66
N THR A 32 11.58 11.79 -20.61
CA THR A 32 10.79 13.02 -20.72
C THR A 32 9.93 13.28 -19.48
N ARG A 33 9.50 12.21 -18.79
CA ARG A 33 8.68 12.29 -17.58
C ARG A 33 9.50 12.24 -16.29
N MET A 34 10.82 12.12 -16.37
CA MET A 34 11.70 11.90 -15.22
C MET A 34 11.22 10.72 -14.36
N ILE A 35 10.82 9.63 -15.00
CA ILE A 35 10.42 8.38 -14.35
C ILE A 35 11.35 7.25 -14.74
N ARG A 36 11.47 6.25 -13.86
CA ARG A 36 12.14 4.99 -14.15
C ARG A 36 11.09 3.93 -14.40
N LEU A 37 11.04 3.38 -15.61
CA LEU A 37 10.20 2.23 -15.92
C LEU A 37 10.89 0.94 -15.45
N VAL A 38 10.20 0.14 -14.66
CA VAL A 38 10.66 -1.18 -14.22
C VAL A 38 9.66 -2.24 -14.67
N GLU A 39 10.16 -3.42 -15.03
CA GLU A 39 9.30 -4.57 -15.27
C GLU A 39 8.54 -4.95 -14.00
N PRO A 40 7.32 -5.50 -14.12
CA PRO A 40 6.59 -5.98 -12.97
C PRO A 40 7.42 -7.08 -12.33
N ALA A 41 7.71 -6.92 -11.04
CA ALA A 41 8.36 -7.98 -10.29
C ALA A 41 7.50 -9.24 -10.41
N LYS A 42 8.13 -10.38 -10.71
CA LYS A 42 7.44 -11.66 -10.60
C LYS A 42 6.88 -11.73 -9.18
N PRO A 43 5.59 -12.06 -8.99
CA PRO A 43 5.01 -12.16 -7.67
C PRO A 43 5.84 -13.20 -6.90
N GLN A 44 6.62 -12.71 -5.94
CA GLN A 44 7.26 -13.60 -4.99
C GLN A 44 6.20 -13.94 -3.96
N PRO A 45 5.99 -15.23 -3.64
CA PRO A 45 5.18 -15.57 -2.49
C PRO A 45 5.74 -14.83 -1.28
N PRO A 46 4.88 -14.34 -0.36
CA PRO A 46 5.37 -13.80 0.89
C PRO A 46 6.28 -14.86 1.54
N PRO A 47 7.37 -14.43 2.21
CA PRO A 47 8.23 -15.38 2.89
C PRO A 47 7.39 -16.21 3.85
N ALA A 48 7.69 -17.51 3.93
CA ALA A 48 7.02 -18.38 4.90
C ALA A 48 7.15 -17.75 6.30
N PRO A 49 6.10 -17.85 7.14
CA PRO A 49 6.16 -17.30 8.49
C PRO A 49 7.36 -17.90 9.22
N SER A 50 8.22 -17.07 9.81
CA SER A 50 9.43 -17.55 10.46
C SER A 50 9.07 -18.20 11.78
N GLU A 51 9.52 -19.45 12.01
CA GLU A 51 9.41 -20.13 13.30
C GLU A 51 10.00 -19.26 14.43
N GLN A 52 11.06 -18.53 14.11
CA GLN A 52 11.68 -17.55 15.01
C GLN A 52 10.72 -16.45 15.47
N ALA A 53 9.79 -15.98 14.64
CA ALA A 53 8.80 -14.98 15.07
C ALA A 53 7.84 -15.56 16.10
N VAL A 54 7.39 -16.81 15.90
CA VAL A 54 6.52 -17.51 16.85
C VAL A 54 7.23 -17.66 18.20
N GLU A 55 8.46 -18.18 18.20
CA GLU A 55 9.24 -18.36 19.42
C GLU A 55 9.44 -17.04 20.19
N ARG A 56 9.68 -15.93 19.48
CA ARG A 56 9.85 -14.61 20.10
C ARG A 56 8.55 -14.12 20.75
N VAL A 57 7.40 -14.29 20.09
CA VAL A 57 6.09 -13.91 20.64
C VAL A 57 5.75 -14.78 21.86
N GLU A 58 5.92 -16.10 21.75
CA GLU A 58 5.61 -17.02 22.85
C GLU A 58 6.53 -16.82 24.06
N ARG A 59 7.82 -16.51 23.83
CA ARG A 59 8.75 -16.14 24.90
C ARG A 59 8.28 -14.89 25.64
N ALA A 60 7.96 -13.81 24.93
CA ALA A 60 7.47 -12.57 25.54
C ALA A 60 6.15 -12.80 26.31
N LEU A 61 5.22 -13.61 25.77
CA LEU A 61 4.00 -14.01 26.48
C LEU A 61 4.29 -14.83 27.75
N SER A 62 5.25 -15.76 27.69
CA SER A 62 5.67 -16.56 28.84
C SER A 62 6.26 -15.68 29.94
N GLU A 63 7.17 -14.77 29.58
CA GLU A 63 7.78 -13.80 30.49
C GLU A 63 6.72 -12.89 31.13
N ALA A 64 5.77 -12.37 30.35
CA ALA A 64 4.66 -11.58 30.87
C ALA A 64 3.80 -12.35 31.90
N ARG A 65 3.56 -13.65 31.70
CA ARG A 65 2.83 -14.48 32.68
C ARG A 65 3.60 -14.64 33.99
N VAL A 66 4.91 -14.87 33.91
CA VAL A 66 5.79 -14.98 35.09
C VAL A 66 5.77 -13.65 35.87
N LEU A 67 6.01 -12.53 35.19
CA LEU A 67 6.01 -11.19 35.80
C LEU A 67 4.66 -10.84 36.43
N SER A 68 3.55 -11.13 35.74
CA SER A 68 2.19 -10.91 36.26
C SER A 68 1.91 -11.76 37.52
N SER A 69 2.39 -12.99 37.56
CA SER A 69 2.27 -13.88 38.72
C SER A 69 3.10 -13.41 39.91
N SER A 70 4.27 -12.80 39.65
CA SER A 70 5.14 -12.15 40.64
C SER A 70 4.68 -10.74 41.06
N LEU A 71 3.49 -10.29 40.60
CA LEU A 71 2.93 -8.96 40.86
C LEU A 71 3.72 -7.79 40.25
N GLU A 72 4.61 -8.05 39.29
CA GLU A 72 5.39 -7.04 38.56
C GLU A 72 4.60 -6.51 37.35
N HIS A 73 3.47 -5.85 37.61
CA HIS A 73 2.49 -5.49 36.58
C HIS A 73 3.02 -4.55 35.48
N ALA A 74 3.89 -3.59 35.81
CA ALA A 74 4.47 -2.68 34.82
C ALA A 74 5.37 -3.43 33.81
N ALA A 75 6.29 -4.26 34.32
CA ALA A 75 7.16 -5.08 33.48
C ALA A 75 6.34 -6.09 32.64
N ALA A 76 5.29 -6.69 33.22
CA ALA A 76 4.38 -7.55 32.47
C ALA A 76 3.69 -6.80 31.31
N GLN A 77 3.28 -5.54 31.50
CA GLN A 77 2.67 -4.73 30.45
C GLN A 77 3.65 -4.38 29.32
N GLU A 78 4.93 -4.13 29.65
CA GLU A 78 5.99 -3.92 28.66
C GLU A 78 6.19 -5.16 27.78
N GLU A 79 6.30 -6.36 28.38
CA GLU A 79 6.43 -7.61 27.63
C GLU A 79 5.20 -7.91 26.77
N LEU A 80 3.99 -7.65 27.27
CA LEU A 80 2.76 -7.78 26.46
C LEU A 80 2.70 -6.76 25.30
N THR A 81 3.33 -5.60 25.45
CA THR A 81 3.44 -4.61 24.39
C THR A 81 4.43 -5.07 23.32
N ARG A 82 5.58 -5.60 23.73
CA ARG A 82 6.55 -6.24 22.83
C ARG A 82 5.93 -7.41 22.05
N ALA A 83 5.19 -8.30 22.72
CA ALA A 83 4.50 -9.41 22.07
C ALA A 83 3.48 -8.92 21.02
N LYS A 84 2.72 -7.86 21.35
CA LYS A 84 1.77 -7.22 20.42
C LYS A 84 2.48 -6.63 19.20
N GLU A 85 3.59 -5.91 19.38
CA GLU A 85 4.36 -5.33 18.27
C GLU A 85 4.87 -6.40 17.32
N LEU A 86 5.46 -7.48 17.84
CA LEU A 86 5.90 -8.62 17.05
C LEU A 86 4.76 -9.23 16.22
N LEU A 87 3.56 -9.37 16.80
CA LEU A 87 2.38 -9.88 16.10
C LEU A 87 1.86 -8.93 15.01
N LEU A 88 1.99 -7.62 15.21
CA LEU A 88 1.64 -6.62 14.20
C LEU A 88 2.64 -6.63 13.02
N GLU A 89 3.91 -6.91 13.29
CA GLU A 89 4.97 -7.08 12.29
C GLU A 89 4.86 -8.40 11.51
N THR A 90 4.22 -9.42 12.10
CA THR A 90 4.08 -10.75 11.50
C THR A 90 2.62 -11.20 11.35
N PRO A 91 1.79 -10.45 10.59
CA PRO A 91 0.38 -10.79 10.40
C PRO A 91 0.19 -12.13 9.68
N GLY A 92 1.22 -12.66 9.02
CA GLY A 92 1.13 -13.91 8.26
C GLY A 92 1.05 -15.20 9.10
N LEU A 93 1.21 -15.10 10.41
CA LEU A 93 1.10 -16.28 11.29
C LEU A 93 -0.35 -16.76 11.35
N PRO A 94 -0.65 -18.05 11.02
CA PRO A 94 -2.00 -18.59 11.14
C PRO A 94 -2.59 -18.43 12.56
N GLN A 95 -1.72 -18.50 13.58
CA GLN A 95 -2.07 -18.37 14.99
C GLN A 95 -1.95 -16.94 15.56
N ALA A 96 -1.57 -15.93 14.76
CA ALA A 96 -1.50 -14.53 15.17
C ALA A 96 -2.77 -14.02 15.91
N PRO A 97 -4.00 -14.24 15.42
CA PRO A 97 -5.21 -13.78 16.11
C PRO A 97 -5.36 -14.38 17.50
N TRP A 98 -5.00 -15.65 17.66
CA TRP A 98 -5.03 -16.33 18.95
C TRP A 98 -3.99 -15.78 19.92
N LEU A 99 -2.74 -15.61 19.46
CA LEU A 99 -1.67 -15.03 20.29
C LEU A 99 -1.98 -13.58 20.70
N MET A 100 -2.64 -12.81 19.83
CA MET A 100 -3.12 -11.46 20.17
C MET A 100 -4.27 -11.51 21.16
N ALA A 101 -5.21 -12.43 21.02
CA ALA A 101 -6.26 -12.65 22.00
C ALA A 101 -5.66 -12.95 23.38
N GLU A 102 -4.64 -13.81 23.44
CA GLU A 102 -3.91 -14.12 24.67
C GLU A 102 -3.23 -12.88 25.29
N CYS A 103 -2.59 -12.03 24.47
CA CYS A 103 -2.05 -10.76 24.93
C CYS A 103 -3.14 -9.91 25.62
N LEU A 104 -4.31 -9.80 24.99
CA LEU A 104 -5.44 -9.01 25.49
C LEU A 104 -6.03 -9.61 26.78
N ARG A 105 -6.13 -10.94 26.89
CA ARG A 105 -6.57 -11.63 28.12
C ARG A 105 -5.64 -11.34 29.29
N LEU A 106 -4.33 -11.44 29.09
CA LEU A 106 -3.34 -11.14 30.13
C LEU A 106 -3.40 -9.66 30.55
N LYS A 107 -3.55 -8.73 29.59
CA LYS A 107 -3.79 -7.31 29.90
C LYS A 107 -5.07 -7.12 30.71
N ALA A 108 -6.15 -7.81 30.34
CA ALA A 108 -7.42 -7.74 31.05
C ALA A 108 -7.30 -8.24 32.50
N LEU A 109 -6.58 -9.34 32.73
CA LEU A 109 -6.31 -9.88 34.07
C LEU A 109 -5.50 -8.93 34.93
N ILE A 110 -4.51 -8.23 34.37
CA ILE A 110 -3.75 -7.20 35.09
C ILE A 110 -4.66 -6.04 35.50
N HIS A 111 -5.51 -5.55 34.59
CA HIS A 111 -6.46 -4.47 34.89
C HIS A 111 -7.56 -4.89 35.88
N ALA A 112 -8.05 -6.14 35.84
CA ALA A 112 -9.10 -6.61 36.73
C ALA A 112 -8.72 -6.54 38.23
N ARG A 113 -7.42 -6.47 38.56
CA ARG A 113 -6.92 -6.33 39.93
C ARG A 113 -7.10 -4.92 40.51
N SER A 114 -7.37 -3.92 39.67
CA SER A 114 -7.64 -2.54 40.08
C SER A 114 -9.13 -2.22 39.92
N ALA A 115 -9.79 -1.84 41.02
CA ALA A 115 -11.22 -1.50 41.04
C ALA A 115 -11.58 -0.39 40.03
N ASP A 116 -10.69 0.59 39.84
CA ASP A 116 -10.90 1.72 38.94
C ASP A 116 -10.85 1.34 37.45
N SER A 117 -10.35 0.13 37.10
CA SER A 117 -10.14 -0.29 35.72
C SER A 117 -10.97 -1.49 35.27
N ALA A 118 -12.04 -1.82 36.01
CA ALA A 118 -12.97 -2.89 35.66
C ALA A 118 -13.58 -2.72 34.25
N GLY A 119 -13.91 -1.49 33.84
CA GLY A 119 -14.41 -1.20 32.49
C GLY A 119 -13.40 -1.53 31.39
N THR A 120 -12.14 -1.20 31.61
CA THR A 120 -11.02 -1.51 30.70
C THR A 120 -10.80 -3.01 30.59
N ALA A 121 -10.79 -3.72 31.72
CA ALA A 121 -10.67 -5.18 31.73
C ALA A 121 -11.78 -5.86 30.92
N ARG A 122 -13.04 -5.43 31.08
CA ARG A 122 -14.18 -5.94 30.30
C ARG A 122 -14.03 -5.66 28.80
N ALA A 123 -13.57 -4.46 28.43
CA ALA A 123 -13.34 -4.11 27.03
C ALA A 123 -12.28 -5.02 26.39
N LEU A 124 -11.15 -5.23 27.09
CA LEU A 124 -10.07 -6.11 26.63
C LEU A 124 -10.52 -7.58 26.49
N TRP A 125 -11.33 -8.09 27.43
CA TRP A 125 -11.91 -9.44 27.33
C TRP A 125 -12.82 -9.60 26.11
N ARG A 126 -13.67 -8.60 25.81
CA ARG A 126 -14.52 -8.61 24.61
C ARG A 126 -13.70 -8.60 23.32
N GLU A 127 -12.63 -7.80 23.28
CA GLU A 127 -11.73 -7.74 22.14
C GLU A 127 -10.97 -9.07 21.94
N ALA A 128 -10.50 -9.68 23.03
CA ALA A 128 -9.87 -11.00 23.00
C ALA A 128 -10.83 -12.07 22.46
N ALA A 129 -12.09 -12.08 22.92
CA ALA A 129 -13.10 -13.04 22.50
C ALA A 129 -13.41 -12.95 20.99
N LEU A 130 -13.38 -11.74 20.42
CA LEU A 130 -13.54 -11.53 18.97
C LEU A 130 -12.40 -12.16 18.15
N LEU A 131 -11.17 -12.05 18.64
CA LEU A 131 -9.98 -12.55 17.96
C LEU A 131 -9.79 -14.06 18.11
N ASP A 132 -10.24 -14.65 19.21
CA ASP A 132 -10.07 -16.09 19.51
C ASP A 132 -10.90 -17.00 18.59
N GLY A 133 -11.87 -16.44 17.86
CA GLY A 133 -12.65 -17.17 16.86
C GLY A 133 -13.54 -18.29 17.44
N GLY A 134 -13.76 -18.33 18.76
CA GLY A 134 -14.54 -19.38 19.42
C GLY A 134 -13.81 -20.71 19.51
N ARG A 135 -12.47 -20.67 19.66
CA ARG A 135 -11.65 -21.81 20.08
C ARG A 135 -12.22 -22.44 21.36
N SER A 136 -12.16 -23.76 21.45
CA SER A 136 -12.41 -24.48 22.70
C SER A 136 -11.37 -24.08 23.74
N LEU A 137 -11.79 -23.79 24.97
CA LEU A 137 -10.89 -23.50 26.10
C LEU A 137 -9.77 -24.54 26.19
N ALA A 138 -8.55 -24.10 26.51
CA ALA A 138 -7.45 -25.02 26.73
C ALA A 138 -7.73 -25.92 27.94
N VAL A 139 -7.17 -27.12 27.96
CA VAL A 139 -7.26 -28.01 29.13
C VAL A 139 -6.62 -27.31 30.33
N GLY A 140 -7.40 -27.09 31.39
CA GLY A 140 -6.97 -26.35 32.59
C GLY A 140 -7.25 -24.84 32.55
N GLU A 141 -7.74 -24.30 31.43
CA GLU A 141 -8.30 -22.95 31.36
C GLU A 141 -9.71 -22.99 31.98
N VAL A 142 -9.75 -23.01 33.31
CA VAL A 142 -11.01 -22.94 34.03
C VAL A 142 -11.32 -21.47 34.31
N ILE A 143 -12.40 -20.98 33.69
CA ILE A 143 -12.94 -19.66 34.00
C ILE A 143 -13.71 -19.79 35.32
N GLU A 144 -13.03 -20.06 36.44
CA GLU A 144 -13.68 -20.31 37.74
C GLU A 144 -14.23 -19.03 38.38
N ASP A 145 -13.69 -17.87 38.00
CA ASP A 145 -13.98 -16.58 38.64
C ASP A 145 -14.35 -15.46 37.66
N ALA A 146 -14.77 -15.78 36.43
CA ALA A 146 -15.64 -14.83 35.75
C ALA A 146 -16.99 -14.90 36.47
N SER A 147 -17.09 -14.19 37.59
CA SER A 147 -18.35 -13.93 38.28
C SER A 147 -19.43 -13.59 37.24
N ASP A 148 -20.69 -13.86 37.55
CA ASP A 148 -21.83 -13.52 36.67
C ASP A 148 -21.79 -12.06 36.13
N ASP A 149 -20.99 -11.16 36.72
CA ASP A 149 -20.71 -9.79 36.26
C ASP A 149 -19.73 -9.65 35.07
N LEU A 150 -18.95 -10.69 34.77
CA LEU A 150 -18.22 -10.86 33.51
C LEU A 150 -19.06 -11.69 32.50
N ALA A 151 -20.39 -11.60 32.63
CA ALA A 151 -21.41 -12.15 31.75
C ALA A 151 -20.94 -12.17 30.29
N ALA A 152 -21.20 -13.31 29.64
CA ALA A 152 -20.86 -13.64 28.26
C ALA A 152 -20.73 -12.37 27.40
N PRO A 153 -19.56 -12.15 26.76
CA PRO A 153 -19.25 -10.89 26.10
C PRO A 153 -20.43 -10.48 25.24
N GLU A 154 -21.01 -9.32 25.57
CA GLU A 154 -22.14 -8.74 24.85
C GLU A 154 -21.86 -8.87 23.36
N ARG A 155 -22.73 -9.59 22.64
CA ARG A 155 -22.44 -10.02 21.27
C ARG A 155 -21.99 -8.80 20.46
N PRO A 156 -20.91 -8.91 19.67
CA PRO A 156 -20.40 -7.80 18.91
C PRO A 156 -21.51 -7.16 18.08
N THR A 157 -21.65 -5.85 18.26
CA THR A 157 -22.82 -5.10 17.79
C THR A 157 -22.80 -4.82 16.29
N ARG A 158 -21.68 -5.08 15.61
CA ARG A 158 -21.53 -4.74 14.19
C ARG A 158 -21.01 -5.88 13.32
N ARG A 159 -21.75 -6.11 12.23
CA ARG A 159 -21.31 -6.95 11.11
C ARG A 159 -20.82 -6.10 9.96
N VAL A 160 -19.65 -6.44 9.44
CA VAL A 160 -19.02 -5.79 8.30
C VAL A 160 -18.89 -6.83 7.19
N THR A 161 -19.22 -6.45 5.97
CA THR A 161 -18.98 -7.30 4.79
C THR A 161 -17.59 -7.01 4.24
N LEU A 162 -16.76 -8.03 4.07
CA LEU A 162 -15.47 -7.93 3.42
C LEU A 162 -15.68 -8.14 1.91
N ASP A 163 -15.41 -7.10 1.14
CA ASP A 163 -15.53 -7.14 -0.32
C ASP A 163 -14.23 -7.71 -0.89
N TYR A 164 -14.26 -9.02 -1.20
CA TYR A 164 -13.19 -9.76 -1.86
C TYR A 164 -13.81 -10.70 -2.90
N ASP A 165 -13.37 -10.61 -4.14
CA ASP A 165 -13.91 -11.36 -5.28
C ASP A 165 -12.98 -12.50 -5.75
N GLY A 166 -11.74 -12.52 -5.29
CA GLY A 166 -10.73 -13.49 -5.71
C GLY A 166 -11.03 -14.93 -5.24
N PRO A 167 -10.47 -15.94 -5.93
CA PRO A 167 -10.80 -17.36 -5.72
C PRO A 167 -10.24 -17.94 -4.42
N ASP A 168 -9.47 -17.17 -3.65
CA ASP A 168 -8.76 -17.66 -2.47
C ASP A 168 -9.67 -17.92 -1.27
N GLN A 169 -9.10 -18.64 -0.32
CA GLN A 169 -9.66 -18.80 1.01
C GLN A 169 -9.38 -17.54 1.83
N VAL A 170 -10.44 -16.95 2.39
CA VAL A 170 -10.33 -15.83 3.32
C VAL A 170 -10.49 -16.37 4.73
N PHE A 171 -9.50 -16.09 5.57
CA PHE A 171 -9.52 -16.37 7.00
C PHE A 171 -9.71 -15.05 7.74
N VAL A 172 -10.60 -15.06 8.73
CA VAL A 172 -10.90 -13.92 9.59
C VAL A 172 -10.75 -14.38 11.03
N ASN A 173 -9.88 -13.71 11.80
CA ASN A 173 -9.56 -14.08 13.17
C ASN A 173 -9.24 -15.59 13.30
N GLY A 174 -8.42 -16.10 12.36
CA GLY A 174 -8.00 -17.50 12.31
C GLY A 174 -9.03 -18.48 11.73
N ARG A 175 -10.26 -18.05 11.46
CA ARG A 175 -11.34 -18.92 10.94
C ARG A 175 -11.55 -18.76 9.45
N LEU A 176 -11.80 -19.87 8.75
CA LEU A 176 -12.22 -19.81 7.36
C LEU A 176 -13.59 -19.13 7.23
N ALA A 177 -13.62 -17.98 6.54
CA ALA A 177 -14.82 -17.22 6.23
C ALA A 177 -15.48 -17.74 4.95
N ARG A 178 -16.82 -17.67 4.90
CA ARG A 178 -17.62 -18.07 3.73
C ARG A 178 -18.23 -16.86 3.05
N ARG A 179 -18.49 -16.94 1.74
CA ARG A 179 -19.14 -15.88 0.97
C ARG A 179 -20.63 -15.75 1.31
N PRO A 180 -21.20 -14.52 1.35
CA PRO A 180 -20.47 -13.25 1.38
C PRO A 180 -19.66 -13.15 2.68
N TYR A 181 -18.38 -12.74 2.58
CA TYR A 181 -17.48 -12.73 3.73
C TYR A 181 -17.98 -11.71 4.74
N ARG A 182 -18.48 -12.18 5.89
CA ARG A 182 -18.99 -11.32 6.97
C ARG A 182 -18.12 -11.52 8.20
N VAL A 183 -17.72 -10.42 8.81
CA VAL A 183 -16.97 -10.39 10.06
C VAL A 183 -17.75 -9.64 11.12
N GLU A 184 -17.69 -10.16 12.34
CA GLU A 184 -18.09 -9.42 13.54
C GLU A 184 -16.91 -8.56 13.98
N ALA A 185 -17.10 -7.24 13.95
CA ALA A 185 -16.05 -6.28 14.24
C ALA A 185 -16.47 -5.40 15.42
N GLY A 186 -15.64 -5.38 16.46
CA GLY A 186 -15.70 -4.40 17.54
C GLY A 186 -14.96 -3.12 17.19
N ASP A 187 -14.52 -2.41 18.23
CA ASP A 187 -13.62 -1.25 18.09
C ASP A 187 -12.15 -1.65 17.95
N GLY A 188 -11.81 -2.91 18.27
CA GLY A 188 -10.47 -3.47 18.13
C GLY A 188 -10.12 -3.95 16.71
N PRO A 189 -8.89 -4.43 16.50
CA PRO A 189 -8.43 -4.92 15.22
C PRO A 189 -9.09 -6.26 14.87
N VAL A 190 -9.23 -6.49 13.57
CA VAL A 190 -9.65 -7.74 12.96
C VAL A 190 -8.47 -8.29 12.18
N HIS A 191 -8.09 -9.54 12.44
CA HIS A 191 -7.08 -10.21 11.64
C HIS A 191 -7.71 -10.78 10.38
N VAL A 192 -7.15 -10.49 9.22
CA VAL A 192 -7.58 -11.06 7.95
C VAL A 192 -6.39 -11.65 7.22
N ARG A 193 -6.55 -12.88 6.74
CA ARG A 193 -5.55 -13.60 5.94
C ARG A 193 -6.21 -14.17 4.70
N ILE A 194 -5.56 -14.05 3.55
CA ILE A 194 -5.98 -14.60 2.27
C ILE A 194 -4.95 -15.64 1.86
N ALA A 195 -5.39 -16.87 1.60
CA ALA A 195 -4.52 -17.99 1.26
C ALA A 195 -5.04 -18.79 0.07
N SER A 196 -4.12 -19.25 -0.78
CA SER A 196 -4.39 -20.02 -2.00
C SER A 196 -3.60 -21.31 -1.96
N GLY A 197 -4.28 -22.47 -2.02
CA GLY A 197 -3.60 -23.77 -1.94
C GLY A 197 -2.78 -23.97 -0.66
N GLY A 198 -3.22 -23.40 0.47
CA GLY A 198 -2.50 -23.44 1.74
C GLY A 198 -1.35 -22.43 1.87
N GLN A 199 -0.94 -21.78 0.78
CA GLN A 199 0.07 -20.72 0.79
C GLN A 199 -0.57 -19.37 1.11
N GLU A 200 0.05 -18.61 2.00
CA GLU A 200 -0.38 -17.24 2.27
C GLU A 200 -0.15 -16.36 1.04
N ARG A 201 -1.14 -15.52 0.73
CA ARG A 201 -1.06 -14.51 -0.33
C ARG A 201 -1.05 -13.10 0.23
N TRP A 202 -1.78 -12.88 1.33
CA TRP A 202 -1.81 -11.61 2.04
C TRP A 202 -2.32 -11.82 3.46
N ALA A 203 -1.81 -11.06 4.40
CA ALA A 203 -2.36 -10.98 5.75
C ALA A 203 -2.19 -9.58 6.33
N SER A 204 -3.15 -9.14 7.13
CA SER A 204 -3.06 -7.86 7.82
C SER A 204 -4.00 -7.76 9.02
N TRP A 205 -3.71 -6.79 9.88
CA TRP A 205 -4.58 -6.35 10.96
C TRP A 205 -5.38 -5.13 10.48
N LEU A 206 -6.70 -5.25 10.46
CA LEU A 206 -7.61 -4.21 9.98
C LEU A 206 -8.36 -3.60 11.15
N THR A 207 -8.31 -2.28 11.30
CA THR A 207 -9.24 -1.58 12.18
C THR A 207 -10.44 -1.13 11.36
N VAL A 208 -11.66 -1.48 11.78
CA VAL A 208 -12.87 -1.09 11.05
C VAL A 208 -13.42 0.22 11.63
N PRO A 209 -13.37 1.36 10.92
CA PRO A 209 -13.91 2.62 11.43
C PRO A 209 -15.41 2.54 11.69
N GLN A 210 -15.94 3.28 12.67
CA GLN A 210 -17.38 3.29 12.97
C GLN A 210 -18.22 3.70 11.74
N GLY A 211 -19.42 3.12 11.61
CA GLY A 211 -20.34 3.38 10.49
C GLY A 211 -20.00 2.64 9.18
N VAL A 212 -18.80 2.07 9.04
CA VAL A 212 -18.43 1.26 7.88
C VAL A 212 -19.18 -0.07 7.90
N LYS A 213 -19.91 -0.35 6.80
CA LYS A 213 -20.66 -1.61 6.57
C LYS A 213 -19.97 -2.56 5.61
N ARG A 214 -19.09 -2.03 4.75
CA ARG A 214 -18.34 -2.75 3.72
C ARG A 214 -16.89 -2.32 3.74
N LEU A 215 -15.98 -3.29 3.73
CA LEU A 215 -14.54 -3.07 3.72
C LEU A 215 -13.95 -3.84 2.54
N ALA A 216 -13.38 -3.13 1.57
CA ALA A 216 -12.68 -3.78 0.46
C ALA A 216 -11.36 -4.37 0.95
N LEU A 217 -11.15 -5.66 0.67
CA LEU A 217 -9.86 -6.29 0.90
C LEU A 217 -8.98 -6.10 -0.33
N PRO A 218 -7.65 -5.98 -0.16
CA PRO A 218 -6.76 -6.06 -1.30
C PRO A 218 -6.92 -7.43 -1.95
N ASN A 219 -7.00 -7.45 -3.28
CA ASN A 219 -6.93 -8.70 -4.01
C ASN A 219 -5.45 -9.04 -4.17
N PRO A 220 -4.91 -10.10 -3.55
CA PRO A 220 -3.49 -10.41 -3.67
C PRO A 220 -3.12 -11.01 -5.02
N HIS A 221 -4.11 -11.37 -5.86
CA HIS A 221 -3.92 -11.57 -7.31
C HIS A 221 -3.79 -10.24 -8.07
N SER A 222 -3.91 -9.10 -7.37
CA SER A 222 -3.71 -7.76 -7.89
C SER A 222 -2.41 -7.13 -7.40
N PRO A 223 -1.27 -7.69 -7.83
CA PRO A 223 -0.25 -6.79 -8.37
C PRO A 223 0.31 -7.38 -9.66
N CYS A 224 0.02 -6.73 -10.78
CA CYS A 224 0.77 -6.94 -12.02
C CYS A 224 1.01 -8.40 -12.45
N GLU A 225 0.10 -9.31 -12.12
CA GLU A 225 0.20 -10.69 -12.60
C GLU A 225 -0.14 -10.73 -14.09
N GLU A 226 0.62 -11.53 -14.84
CA GLU A 226 0.45 -11.76 -16.28
C GLU A 226 -1.00 -12.03 -16.69
N GLY A 227 -1.81 -12.66 -15.82
CA GLY A 227 -3.22 -12.96 -16.07
C GLY A 227 -4.15 -11.74 -16.14
N VAL A 228 -3.88 -10.67 -15.38
CA VAL A 228 -4.62 -9.38 -15.50
C VAL A 228 -4.24 -8.72 -16.83
N PHE A 229 -3.01 -8.91 -17.28
CA PHE A 229 -2.52 -8.42 -18.58
C PHE A 229 -3.01 -9.24 -19.77
N ASP A 230 -3.28 -10.54 -19.59
CA ASP A 230 -3.91 -11.36 -20.62
C ASP A 230 -5.34 -10.93 -20.92
N SER A 231 -6.07 -10.45 -19.90
CA SER A 231 -7.39 -9.84 -20.11
C SER A 231 -7.29 -8.50 -20.86
N ALA A 232 -6.26 -7.69 -20.57
CA ALA A 232 -5.97 -6.46 -21.33
C ALA A 232 -5.49 -6.77 -22.77
N ARG A 233 -4.72 -7.85 -22.98
CA ARG A 233 -4.31 -8.36 -24.31
C ARG A 233 -5.53 -8.84 -25.12
N LYS A 234 -6.48 -9.52 -24.48
CA LYS A 234 -7.70 -10.04 -25.14
C LYS A 234 -8.72 -8.93 -25.45
N HIS A 235 -8.74 -7.83 -24.68
CA HIS A 235 -9.73 -6.76 -24.83
C HIS A 235 -9.11 -5.34 -24.82
N PRO A 236 -8.30 -4.99 -25.84
CA PRO A 236 -7.55 -3.72 -25.89
C PRO A 236 -8.40 -2.44 -25.96
N ASP A 237 -9.67 -2.54 -26.33
CA ASP A 237 -10.55 -1.38 -26.59
C ASP A 237 -11.55 -1.08 -25.45
N ARG A 238 -11.59 -1.91 -24.39
CA ARG A 238 -12.45 -1.62 -23.24
C ARG A 238 -11.90 -0.41 -22.48
N ARG A 239 -12.66 0.70 -22.48
CA ARG A 239 -12.47 1.85 -21.59
C ARG A 239 -12.80 1.42 -20.16
N GLY A 240 -11.85 0.77 -19.51
CA GLY A 240 -11.91 0.41 -18.11
C GLY A 240 -10.49 0.32 -17.57
N VAL A 241 -10.32 0.62 -16.29
CA VAL A 241 -9.17 0.11 -15.56
C VAL A 241 -9.28 -1.41 -15.64
N ALA A 242 -8.23 -2.12 -16.03
CA ALA A 242 -8.25 -3.58 -15.85
C ALA A 242 -8.48 -3.80 -14.35
N ALA A 243 -9.65 -4.34 -14.00
CA ALA A 243 -9.97 -4.60 -12.60
C ALA A 243 -8.82 -5.42 -12.02
N GLY A 244 -8.16 -4.91 -10.98
CA GLY A 244 -7.07 -5.61 -10.30
C GLY A 244 -5.62 -5.19 -10.61
N VAL A 245 -5.34 -3.93 -10.94
CA VAL A 245 -3.95 -3.40 -10.89
C VAL A 245 -3.75 -2.59 -9.61
N GLY A 246 -3.01 -3.16 -8.63
CA GLY A 246 -2.80 -2.58 -7.30
C GLY A 246 -1.60 -1.62 -7.16
N CYS A 247 -0.80 -1.40 -8.20
CA CYS A 247 0.34 -0.48 -8.11
C CYS A 247 -0.13 0.98 -8.01
N PRO A 248 0.45 1.81 -7.11
CA PRO A 248 0.10 3.21 -7.00
C PRO A 248 0.47 4.01 -8.26
N ARG A 249 1.43 3.55 -9.06
CA ARG A 249 1.84 4.17 -10.34
C ARG A 249 2.25 3.11 -11.36
N TRP A 250 1.66 3.13 -12.54
CA TRP A 250 2.00 2.21 -13.63
C TRP A 250 1.75 2.81 -15.01
N VAL A 251 2.41 2.23 -16.02
CA VAL A 251 2.28 2.56 -17.44
C VAL A 251 1.95 1.30 -18.22
N LEU A 252 0.81 1.30 -18.90
CA LEU A 252 0.42 0.28 -19.86
C LEU A 252 0.88 0.73 -21.25
N ALA A 253 1.65 -0.10 -21.93
CA ALA A 253 2.21 0.18 -23.24
C ALA A 253 1.81 -0.89 -24.26
N ARG A 254 1.60 -0.52 -25.52
CA ARG A 254 1.40 -1.46 -26.63
C ARG A 254 2.00 -0.91 -27.90
N SER A 255 2.27 -1.78 -28.87
CA SER A 255 2.56 -1.38 -30.24
C SER A 255 1.42 -0.51 -30.77
N ALA A 256 1.73 0.71 -31.23
CA ALA A 256 0.72 1.49 -31.90
C ALA A 256 0.50 0.88 -33.29
N PRO A 257 -0.75 0.68 -33.74
CA PRO A 257 -0.99 0.34 -35.13
C PRO A 257 -0.32 1.40 -36.01
N GLY A 258 0.48 0.96 -36.98
CA GLY A 258 1.08 1.86 -37.95
C GLY A 258 -0.03 2.68 -38.63
N PRO A 259 0.27 3.91 -39.11
CA PRO A 259 -0.63 4.52 -40.09
C PRO A 259 -0.81 3.49 -41.20
N ALA A 260 -2.06 3.20 -41.60
CA ALA A 260 -2.31 2.36 -42.77
C ALA A 260 -1.51 2.99 -43.91
N VAL A 261 -0.37 2.38 -44.27
CA VAL A 261 0.50 2.91 -45.29
C VAL A 261 -0.31 2.80 -46.56
N SER A 262 -0.82 3.93 -47.04
CA SER A 262 -1.54 3.94 -48.32
C SER A 262 -0.57 3.36 -49.35
N PRO A 263 -0.94 2.28 -50.06
CA PRO A 263 -0.02 1.53 -50.93
C PRO A 263 0.57 2.34 -52.10
N GLN A 264 0.24 3.62 -52.23
CA GLN A 264 0.62 4.49 -53.35
C GLN A 264 1.82 5.41 -53.08
N ALA A 265 2.35 5.48 -51.86
CA ALA A 265 3.57 6.26 -51.60
C ALA A 265 4.81 5.38 -51.78
N GLY A 266 5.48 5.51 -52.94
CA GLY A 266 6.68 4.75 -53.29
C GLY A 266 7.72 4.71 -52.16
N ALA A 267 7.80 3.57 -51.49
CA ALA A 267 8.70 3.34 -50.38
C ALA A 267 10.15 3.41 -50.88
N LYS A 268 10.89 4.44 -50.46
CA LYS A 268 12.35 4.40 -50.55
C LYS A 268 12.83 3.25 -49.65
N ALA A 269 13.38 2.21 -50.27
CA ALA A 269 13.97 1.08 -49.59
C ALA A 269 15.05 1.57 -48.60
N GLY A 270 14.82 1.37 -47.30
CA GLY A 270 15.80 1.67 -46.25
C GLY A 270 15.29 2.51 -45.06
N ALA A 271 14.07 3.07 -45.11
CA ALA A 271 13.50 3.73 -43.93
C ALA A 271 12.92 2.68 -42.96
N GLU A 272 13.60 2.42 -41.84
CA GLU A 272 13.02 1.65 -40.73
C GLU A 272 11.65 2.27 -40.36
N PRO A 273 10.57 1.49 -40.32
CA PRO A 273 9.27 2.01 -39.93
C PRO A 273 9.38 2.53 -38.49
N SER A 274 9.22 3.85 -38.32
CA SER A 274 9.21 4.47 -37.00
C SER A 274 8.08 3.88 -36.15
N SER A 275 8.40 2.91 -35.30
CA SER A 275 7.43 2.27 -34.43
C SER A 275 7.02 3.25 -33.33
N SER A 276 5.77 3.70 -33.37
CA SER A 276 5.15 4.37 -32.23
C SER A 276 4.66 3.36 -31.21
N VAL A 277 4.65 3.74 -29.93
CA VAL A 277 3.96 3.01 -28.87
C VAL A 277 2.70 3.78 -28.47
N GLN A 278 1.64 3.08 -28.06
CA GLN A 278 0.52 3.67 -27.35
C GLN A 278 0.71 3.41 -25.86
N LEU A 279 0.54 4.45 -25.05
CA LEU A 279 0.79 4.44 -23.61
C LEU A 279 -0.44 4.91 -22.87
N ARG A 280 -0.70 4.31 -21.70
CA ARG A 280 -1.71 4.76 -20.76
C ARG A 280 -1.10 4.73 -19.36
N SER A 281 -1.05 5.87 -18.70
CA SER A 281 -0.55 5.99 -17.32
C SER A 281 -1.69 5.97 -16.32
N CYS A 282 -1.45 5.37 -15.16
CA CYS A 282 -2.32 5.51 -14.00
C CYS A 282 -1.49 5.86 -12.75
N GLU A 283 -2.07 6.73 -11.93
CA GLU A 283 -1.53 7.19 -10.66
C GLU A 283 -2.67 7.18 -9.62
N GLY A 284 -2.59 6.27 -8.66
CA GLY A 284 -3.62 6.00 -7.67
C GLY A 284 -4.95 5.62 -8.34
N SER A 285 -5.98 6.43 -8.11
CA SER A 285 -7.31 6.24 -8.69
C SER A 285 -7.50 6.91 -10.05
N TRP A 286 -6.52 7.69 -10.53
CA TRP A 286 -6.63 8.41 -11.80
C TRP A 286 -5.90 7.67 -12.92
N CYS A 287 -6.60 7.45 -14.03
CA CYS A 287 -6.05 6.83 -15.22
C CYS A 287 -6.24 7.74 -16.43
N GLY A 288 -5.14 8.05 -17.12
CA GLY A 288 -5.15 8.81 -18.36
C GLY A 288 -5.80 8.03 -19.52
N GLY A 289 -6.02 8.72 -20.63
CA GLY A 289 -6.35 8.09 -21.91
C GLY A 289 -5.12 7.48 -22.58
N TRP A 290 -5.33 6.78 -23.70
CA TRP A 290 -4.23 6.31 -24.54
C TRP A 290 -3.55 7.49 -25.26
N VAL A 291 -2.24 7.60 -25.12
CA VAL A 291 -1.39 8.59 -25.79
C VAL A 291 -0.47 7.84 -26.75
N ARG A 292 -0.42 8.25 -28.02
CA ARG A 292 0.59 7.74 -28.95
C ARG A 292 1.90 8.49 -28.72
N TRP A 293 2.96 7.76 -28.43
CA TRP A 293 4.32 8.27 -28.27
C TRP A 293 5.22 7.73 -29.36
N ARG A 294 6.07 8.61 -29.88
CA ARG A 294 7.16 8.25 -30.79
C ARG A 294 8.42 8.71 -30.11
N ALA A 295 9.44 7.84 -30.09
CA ALA A 295 10.77 8.28 -29.72
C ALA A 295 11.06 9.54 -30.54
N SER A 296 11.39 10.64 -29.85
CA SER A 296 11.91 11.79 -30.56
C SER A 296 13.12 11.27 -31.34
N SER A 297 13.06 11.32 -32.68
CA SER A 297 14.30 11.21 -33.43
C SER A 297 15.09 12.40 -32.92
N ARG A 298 16.06 12.18 -32.04
CA ARG A 298 16.98 13.23 -31.60
C ARG A 298 17.68 13.73 -32.87
N ARG A 299 17.00 14.59 -33.63
CA ARG A 299 17.66 15.69 -34.28
C ARG A 299 18.22 16.42 -33.09
N LEU A 300 19.52 16.27 -32.88
CA LEU A 300 20.29 17.20 -32.07
C LEU A 300 19.66 18.55 -32.34
N PHE A 301 19.07 19.15 -31.31
CA PHE A 301 18.59 20.51 -31.39
C PHE A 301 19.88 21.32 -31.55
N VAL A 302 20.35 21.46 -32.78
CA VAL A 302 21.31 22.49 -33.14
C VAL A 302 20.42 23.71 -33.13
N PRO A 303 20.47 24.56 -32.08
CA PRO A 303 19.75 25.82 -32.14
C PRO A 303 20.18 26.48 -33.44
N SER A 304 19.23 26.70 -34.34
CA SER A 304 19.50 27.43 -35.56
C SER A 304 20.05 28.77 -35.11
N ALA A 305 21.34 29.02 -35.36
CA ALA A 305 21.97 30.29 -35.06
C ALA A 305 21.33 31.32 -35.99
N GLU A 306 20.16 31.84 -35.59
CA GLU A 306 19.63 33.06 -36.19
C GLU A 306 20.68 34.15 -35.95
N PRO A 307 21.04 34.94 -36.97
CA PRO A 307 21.94 36.05 -36.79
C PRO A 307 21.33 36.98 -35.74
N LEU A 308 22.02 37.14 -34.61
CA LEU A 308 21.69 38.10 -33.58
C LEU A 308 21.70 39.49 -34.24
N VAL A 309 20.53 39.93 -34.68
CA VAL A 309 20.29 41.34 -34.95
C VAL A 309 20.52 42.02 -33.60
N ALA A 310 21.51 42.91 -33.55
CA ALA A 310 21.84 43.71 -32.37
C ALA A 310 20.65 44.63 -32.07
N GLN A 311 19.65 44.06 -31.42
CA GLN A 311 18.50 44.78 -30.93
C GLN A 311 18.97 45.49 -29.68
N GLU A 312 19.25 46.78 -29.82
CA GLU A 312 19.71 47.64 -28.74
C GLU A 312 18.77 47.46 -27.55
N TRP A 313 19.34 46.90 -26.49
CA TRP A 313 18.61 46.59 -25.28
C TRP A 313 18.07 47.89 -24.70
N PRO A 314 16.74 48.05 -24.60
CA PRO A 314 16.20 49.29 -24.11
C PRO A 314 16.57 49.42 -22.63
N THR A 315 17.01 50.61 -22.22
CA THR A 315 17.55 50.88 -20.87
C THR A 315 16.60 50.49 -19.73
N TRP A 316 15.28 50.47 -19.98
CA TRP A 316 14.30 49.97 -19.03
C TRP A 316 14.48 48.47 -18.68
N ALA A 317 14.96 47.64 -19.62
CA ALA A 317 15.18 46.22 -19.41
C ALA A 317 16.33 45.96 -18.42
N THR A 318 17.34 46.82 -18.42
CA THR A 318 18.44 46.79 -17.44
C THR A 318 17.94 47.10 -16.03
N TYR A 319 17.06 48.08 -15.88
CA TYR A 319 16.43 48.39 -14.59
C TYR A 319 15.53 47.25 -14.08
N VAL A 320 14.81 46.57 -14.97
CA VAL A 320 13.99 45.39 -14.63
C VAL A 320 14.86 44.23 -14.13
N LEU A 321 15.98 43.94 -14.79
CA LEU A 321 16.89 42.87 -14.35
C LEU A 321 17.50 43.14 -12.98
N ILE A 322 17.92 44.38 -12.71
CA ILE A 322 18.45 44.78 -11.41
C ILE A 322 17.35 44.65 -10.33
N GLY A 323 16.13 45.10 -10.63
CA GLY A 323 14.98 44.97 -9.72
C GLY A 323 14.63 43.52 -9.38
N VAL A 324 14.60 42.63 -10.38
CA VAL A 324 14.36 41.18 -10.17
C VAL A 324 15.46 40.55 -9.33
N GLY A 325 16.73 40.94 -9.54
CA GLY A 325 17.85 40.47 -8.74
C GLY A 325 17.75 40.82 -7.26
N ILE A 326 17.34 42.06 -6.95
CA ILE A 326 17.12 42.51 -5.57
C ILE A 326 15.94 41.76 -4.93
N VAL A 327 14.82 41.61 -5.63
CA VAL A 327 13.64 40.89 -5.08
C VAL A 327 13.96 39.42 -4.82
N ALA A 328 14.67 38.75 -5.72
CA ALA A 328 15.04 37.35 -5.57
C ALA A 328 15.99 37.11 -4.40
N THR A 329 17.02 37.95 -4.25
CA THR A 329 17.97 37.85 -3.12
C THR A 329 17.27 38.12 -1.79
N THR A 330 16.45 39.16 -1.70
CA THR A 330 15.71 39.49 -0.47
C THR A 330 14.72 38.38 -0.09
N SER A 331 13.99 37.82 -1.07
CA SER A 331 13.06 36.70 -0.85
C SER A 331 13.79 35.44 -0.37
N PHE A 332 14.96 35.15 -0.93
CA PHE A 332 15.79 34.03 -0.50
C PHE A 332 16.34 34.21 0.92
N THR A 333 16.70 35.45 1.29
CA THR A 333 17.19 35.76 2.64
C THR A 333 16.07 35.62 3.67
N LEU A 334 14.86 36.09 3.36
CA LEU A 334 13.67 35.91 4.21
C LEU A 334 13.26 34.43 4.35
N TRP A 335 13.40 33.64 3.29
CA TRP A 335 13.17 32.20 3.33
C TRP A 335 14.19 31.48 4.22
N GLN A 336 15.48 31.79 4.11
CA GLN A 336 16.50 31.21 5.01
C GLN A 336 16.34 31.66 6.47
N ALA A 337 15.78 32.85 6.71
CA ALA A 337 15.51 33.36 8.04
C ALA A 337 14.23 32.78 8.70
N GLY A 338 13.53 31.86 8.04
CA GLY A 338 12.31 31.24 8.58
C GLY A 338 11.12 32.20 8.70
N ALA A 339 11.15 33.36 8.02
CA ALA A 339 10.10 34.38 8.12
C ALA A 339 8.73 33.91 7.59
N PHE A 340 8.71 32.80 6.84
CA PHE A 340 7.51 32.17 6.29
C PHE A 340 7.19 30.80 6.89
N ASP A 341 7.86 30.42 7.98
CA ASP A 341 7.50 29.24 8.77
C ASP A 341 6.25 29.56 9.61
N ALA A 342 5.14 29.84 8.93
CA ALA A 342 3.83 29.80 9.55
C ALA A 342 3.49 28.32 9.81
N PRO A 343 3.04 27.95 11.03
CA PRO A 343 2.53 26.61 11.27
C PRO A 343 1.38 26.35 10.30
N ALA A 344 1.54 25.37 9.41
CA ALA A 344 0.60 25.11 8.33
C ALA A 344 -0.80 24.81 8.89
N PRO A 345 -1.85 25.58 8.53
CA PRO A 345 -3.22 25.21 8.84
C PRO A 345 -3.58 23.92 8.10
N GLY A 346 -4.03 22.93 8.86
CA GLY A 346 -4.10 21.51 8.51
C GLY A 346 -4.84 21.20 7.20
N ARG A 347 -4.09 20.66 6.23
CA ARG A 347 -4.62 19.91 5.10
C ARG A 347 -5.03 18.51 5.57
N ARG A 348 -6.34 18.27 5.74
CA ARG A 348 -6.87 16.94 6.05
C ARG A 348 -6.84 16.05 4.81
N GLY A 349 -5.74 15.31 4.66
CA GLY A 349 -5.69 14.10 3.84
C GLY A 349 -5.57 12.90 4.77
N TRP A 350 -6.39 11.87 4.56
CA TRP A 350 -6.28 10.62 5.31
C TRP A 350 -5.18 9.76 4.67
N VAL A 351 -4.09 9.57 5.41
CA VAL A 351 -2.99 8.68 5.07
C VAL A 351 -3.03 7.52 6.06
N TYR A 352 -3.00 6.29 5.55
CA TYR A 352 -2.82 5.10 6.38
C TYR A 352 -1.44 5.18 7.04
N GLN A 353 -1.42 5.30 8.36
CA GLN A 353 -0.20 5.39 9.13
C GLN A 353 -0.10 4.10 9.95
N PRO A 354 0.89 3.23 9.67
CA PRO A 354 1.13 2.05 10.50
C PRO A 354 1.51 2.51 11.92
N PRO A 355 1.22 1.71 12.95
CA PRO A 355 1.51 2.06 14.34
C PRO A 355 3.01 2.33 14.50
N THR A 356 3.37 3.58 14.80
CA THR A 356 4.71 3.94 15.22
C THR A 356 4.92 3.40 16.62
N THR A 357 5.95 2.58 16.80
CA THR A 357 6.49 2.23 18.11
C THR A 357 6.93 3.53 18.79
N ALA A 358 6.28 3.88 19.90
CA ALA A 358 6.72 4.98 20.73
C ALA A 358 7.91 4.46 21.56
N SER A 359 9.11 4.88 21.20
CA SER A 359 10.29 4.72 22.06
C SER A 359 10.05 5.53 23.34
N PHE A 360 9.97 4.82 24.47
CA PHE A 360 10.21 5.37 25.79
C PHE A 360 11.55 4.85 26.30
#